data_AF-A0A5K1HVG9-F1
#
_entry.id   AF-A0A5K1HVG9-F1
#
_cell.length_a   1.000
_cell.length_b   1.000
_cell.length_c   1.000
_cell.angle_alpha   90.00
_cell.angle_beta   90.00
_cell.angle_gamma   90.00
#
_symmetry.space_group_name_H-M   'P 1'
#
loop_
_entity.id
_entity.type
_entity.pdbx_description
1 polymer ?
#
loop_
_entity_poly.entity_id
_entity_poly.type
_entity_poly.pdbx_seq_one_letter_code
_entity_poly.pdbx_strand_id
1 'polypeptide(L)'
;MAIHLYKTSTPSTRKGAVDSQAKSNPRTNLIYGQHRCGKGRNARGIITARHRGGGHKRLYRKIDFRRNAKDISGRIVTIEYDPNRNAYICLIHYGDGEKRYILHPRGAIIGDTIVSGTEVPISMGNALPLSAV
;
A
#
# COMPACT_ATOMS: atom_id res chain seq x y z
N MET A 1 0.79 -12.72 5.38
CA MET A 1 0.77 -12.10 6.72
C MET A 1 0.88 -13.22 7.72
N ALA A 2 1.93 -13.19 8.54
CA ALA A 2 2.14 -14.17 9.60
C ALA A 2 2.05 -13.40 10.92
N ILE A 3 1.19 -13.89 11.83
CA ILE A 3 0.98 -13.24 13.12
C ILE A 3 2.09 -13.72 14.07
N HIS A 4 2.92 -12.80 14.53
CA HIS A 4 3.94 -13.06 15.53
C HIS A 4 3.43 -12.68 16.92
N LEU A 5 3.39 -13.64 17.83
CA LEU A 5 2.99 -13.43 19.22
C LEU A 5 4.17 -12.93 20.05
N TYR A 6 3.95 -11.96 20.93
CA TYR A 6 4.99 -11.54 21.86
C TYR A 6 5.20 -12.56 22.99
N LYS A 7 6.40 -12.57 23.57
CA LYS A 7 6.63 -13.25 24.84
C LYS A 7 5.86 -12.54 25.96
N THR A 8 5.37 -13.32 26.91
CA THR A 8 4.56 -12.84 28.05
C THR A 8 5.42 -12.24 29.16
N SER A 9 6.27 -11.27 28.80
CA SER A 9 7.21 -10.62 29.72
C SER A 9 6.58 -9.48 30.53
N THR A 10 5.56 -8.80 29.99
CA THR A 10 4.83 -7.73 30.70
C THR A 10 3.31 -7.92 30.56
N PRO A 11 2.48 -7.31 31.45
CA PRO A 11 1.02 -7.40 31.35
C PRO A 11 0.48 -6.94 29.98
N SER A 12 1.11 -5.93 29.38
CA SER A 12 0.70 -5.37 28.08
C SER A 12 1.04 -6.29 26.90
N THR A 13 2.16 -7.02 26.94
CA THR A 13 2.56 -7.91 25.85
C THR A 13 1.90 -9.29 25.91
N ARG A 14 1.26 -9.66 27.04
CA ARG A 14 0.68 -11.00 27.26
C ARG A 14 -0.32 -11.44 26.18
N LYS A 15 -1.10 -10.50 25.64
CA LYS A 15 -2.06 -10.73 24.54
C LYS A 15 -1.65 -9.99 23.26
N GLY A 16 -0.43 -9.47 23.22
CA GLY A 16 0.05 -8.66 22.11
C GLY A 16 0.49 -9.52 20.93
N ALA A 17 0.12 -9.11 19.73
CA ALA A 17 0.54 -9.72 18.48
C ALA A 17 0.92 -8.64 17.46
N VAL A 18 1.87 -8.94 16.59
CA VAL A 18 2.31 -8.06 15.50
C VAL A 18 2.46 -8.83 14.20
N ASP A 19 2.33 -8.13 13.08
CA ASP A 19 2.64 -8.67 11.76
C ASP A 19 4.16 -8.60 11.50
N SER A 20 4.67 -9.56 10.75
CA SER A 20 6.07 -9.59 10.30
C SER A 20 6.34 -8.42 9.34
N GLN A 21 7.17 -7.46 9.76
CA GLN A 21 7.37 -6.22 9.01
C GLN A 21 8.31 -6.43 7.81
N ALA A 22 7.84 -6.10 6.61
CA ALA A 22 8.69 -6.01 5.42
C ALA A 22 9.70 -4.86 5.57
N LYS A 23 10.97 -5.09 5.16
CA LYS A 23 12.03 -4.07 5.20
C LYS A 23 11.64 -2.87 4.34
N SER A 24 11.71 -1.66 4.91
CA SER A 24 11.39 -0.42 4.20
C SER A 24 12.64 0.28 3.71
N ASN A 25 12.79 0.46 2.40
CA ASN A 25 13.70 1.45 1.81
C ASN A 25 12.89 2.42 0.93
N PRO A 26 12.21 3.41 1.53
CA PRO A 26 11.33 4.30 0.79
C PRO A 26 12.12 5.17 -0.20
N ARG A 27 11.85 5.00 -1.51
CA ARG A 27 12.42 5.82 -2.59
C ARG A 27 11.71 7.18 -2.73
N THR A 28 12.46 8.18 -3.15
CA THR A 28 12.22 9.61 -2.88
C THR A 28 11.12 10.30 -3.69
N ASN A 29 10.66 9.77 -4.83
CA ASN A 29 9.79 10.53 -5.76
C ASN A 29 8.29 10.18 -5.70
N LEU A 30 7.90 9.13 -4.96
CA LEU A 30 6.49 8.69 -4.84
C LEU A 30 5.89 8.97 -3.45
N ILE A 31 6.60 9.76 -2.65
CA ILE A 31 6.33 10.00 -1.24
C ILE A 31 6.06 11.48 -1.04
N TYR A 32 4.97 11.79 -0.37
CA TYR A 32 4.51 13.16 -0.15
C TYR A 32 4.29 13.41 1.34
N GLY A 33 4.61 14.62 1.79
CA GLY A 33 4.18 15.10 3.09
C GLY A 33 2.66 15.20 3.12
N GLN A 34 2.02 14.47 4.04
CA GLN A 34 0.56 14.56 4.22
C GLN A 34 0.25 14.95 5.66
N HIS A 35 -0.27 16.17 5.82
CA HIS A 35 -0.93 16.54 7.06
C HIS A 35 -2.26 15.79 7.12
N ARG A 36 -2.48 15.03 8.20
CA ARG A 36 -3.78 14.38 8.41
C ARG A 36 -4.84 15.47 8.52
N CYS A 37 -5.71 15.57 7.50
CA CYS A 37 -6.72 16.61 7.40
C CYS A 37 -7.50 16.71 8.73
N GLY A 38 -7.43 17.90 9.35
CA GLY A 38 -8.18 18.31 10.53
C GLY A 38 -8.00 17.50 11.82
N LYS A 39 -7.31 16.35 11.82
CA LYS A 39 -7.26 15.40 12.95
C LYS A 39 -8.66 15.15 13.56
N GLY A 40 -9.71 15.08 12.74
CA GLY A 40 -11.10 14.95 13.18
C GLY A 40 -11.90 16.26 13.22
N ARG A 41 -11.29 17.38 12.85
CA ARG A 41 -11.95 18.69 12.68
C ARG A 41 -12.25 18.98 11.21
N ASN A 42 -13.32 19.73 10.95
CA ASN A 42 -13.62 20.25 9.62
C ASN A 42 -12.90 21.59 9.35
N ALA A 43 -13.15 22.21 8.19
CA ALA A 43 -12.57 23.50 7.81
C ALA A 43 -12.93 24.66 8.77
N ARG A 44 -14.02 24.54 9.56
CA ARG A 44 -14.42 25.50 10.60
C ARG A 44 -13.72 25.26 11.95
N GLY A 45 -12.86 24.25 12.05
CA GLY A 45 -12.20 23.87 13.30
C GLY A 45 -13.08 23.04 14.26
N ILE A 46 -14.31 22.70 13.86
CA ILE A 46 -15.26 21.95 14.71
C ILE A 46 -14.93 20.46 14.63
N ILE A 47 -14.91 19.78 15.78
CA ILE A 47 -14.75 18.32 15.86
C ILE A 47 -15.98 17.67 15.24
N THR A 48 -15.80 17.04 14.08
CA THR A 48 -16.83 16.28 13.36
C THR A 48 -16.63 14.78 13.52
N ALA A 49 -15.38 14.34 13.71
CA ALA A 49 -15.04 12.96 14.03
C ALA A 49 -14.29 12.91 15.37
N ARG A 50 -14.89 12.25 16.37
CA ARG A 50 -14.29 12.02 17.69
C ARG A 50 -13.20 10.95 17.65
N HIS A 51 -12.38 10.89 18.70
CA HIS A 51 -11.29 9.91 18.89
C HIS A 51 -10.23 9.90 17.78
N ARG A 52 -10.01 11.05 17.13
CA ARG A 52 -8.95 11.27 16.13
C ARG A 52 -7.95 12.30 16.67
N GLY A 53 -6.66 12.01 16.58
CA GLY A 53 -5.58 12.86 17.11
C GLY A 53 -4.37 12.04 17.57
N GLY A 54 -3.25 12.70 17.90
CA GLY A 54 -2.11 12.10 18.64
C GLY A 54 -1.26 11.01 17.96
N GLY A 55 -1.59 10.52 16.76
CA GLY A 55 -0.83 9.43 16.12
C GLY A 55 0.53 9.84 15.52
N HIS A 56 1.42 8.86 15.34
CA HIS A 56 2.74 9.01 14.72
C HIS A 56 2.68 9.70 13.33
N LYS A 57 3.70 10.49 12.99
CA LYS A 57 3.83 11.16 11.69
C LYS A 57 3.95 10.12 10.57
N ARG A 58 3.24 10.33 9.45
CA ARG A 58 3.21 9.40 8.32
C ARG A 58 3.42 10.18 7.04
N LEU A 59 4.13 9.58 6.09
CA LEU A 59 4.25 10.09 4.74
C LEU A 59 3.26 9.36 3.84
N TYR A 60 2.66 10.09 2.91
CA TYR A 60 1.73 9.52 1.95
C TYR A 60 2.48 8.91 0.79
N ARG A 61 2.14 7.67 0.44
CA ARG A 61 2.62 7.01 -0.78
C ARG A 61 1.54 7.09 -1.85
N LYS A 62 1.90 7.70 -2.98
CA LYS A 62 1.00 7.85 -4.14
C LYS A 62 0.82 6.50 -4.84
N ILE A 63 -0.38 5.94 -4.71
CA ILE A 63 -0.79 4.70 -5.38
C ILE A 63 -1.44 5.03 -6.73
N ASP A 64 -1.13 4.24 -7.74
CA ASP A 64 -1.91 4.14 -8.97
C ASP A 64 -3.12 3.21 -8.78
N PHE A 65 -4.26 3.79 -8.39
CA PHE A 65 -5.53 3.08 -8.34
C PHE A 65 -6.21 2.95 -9.70
N ARG A 66 -5.82 3.78 -10.69
CA ARG A 66 -6.48 3.84 -11.99
C ARG A 66 -5.95 2.80 -12.96
N ARG A 67 -4.70 2.36 -12.78
CA ARG A 67 -4.05 1.35 -13.64
C ARG A 67 -4.06 1.76 -15.11
N ASN A 68 -3.75 3.03 -15.35
CA ASN A 68 -3.85 3.66 -16.68
C ASN A 68 -2.73 3.27 -17.66
N ALA A 69 -1.63 2.66 -17.18
CA ALA A 69 -0.58 2.15 -18.06
C ALA A 69 -1.10 0.88 -18.75
N LYS A 70 -1.81 1.08 -19.88
CA LYS A 70 -2.39 0.01 -20.68
C LYS A 70 -1.33 -0.63 -21.56
N ASP A 71 -1.37 -1.95 -21.65
CA ASP A 71 -0.53 -2.79 -22.51
C ASP A 71 0.98 -2.64 -22.28
N ILE A 72 1.37 -2.05 -21.15
CA ILE A 72 2.76 -1.92 -20.70
C ILE A 72 2.98 -2.90 -19.56
N SER A 73 3.89 -3.84 -19.76
CA SER A 73 4.33 -4.76 -18.71
C SER A 73 5.17 -4.06 -17.67
N GLY A 74 4.88 -4.31 -16.40
CA GLY A 74 5.67 -3.85 -15.28
C GLY A 74 6.03 -4.97 -14.31
N ARG A 75 7.25 -4.94 -13.79
CA ARG A 75 7.76 -5.96 -12.86
C ARG A 75 7.65 -5.49 -11.41
N ILE A 76 7.22 -6.37 -10.52
CA ILE A 76 7.23 -6.12 -9.07
C ILE A 76 8.68 -6.13 -8.58
N VAL A 77 9.13 -5.02 -8.00
CA VAL A 77 10.50 -4.87 -7.51
C VAL A 77 10.57 -5.02 -5.99
N THR A 78 9.62 -4.43 -5.27
CA THR A 78 9.56 -4.50 -3.81
C THR A 78 8.13 -4.64 -3.33
N ILE A 79 7.97 -5.24 -2.15
CA ILE A 79 6.73 -5.25 -1.37
C ILE A 79 7.01 -4.48 -0.08
N GLU A 80 6.24 -3.43 0.17
CA GLU A 80 6.50 -2.47 1.24
C GLU A 80 5.30 -2.28 2.15
N TYR A 81 5.58 -2.01 3.42
CA TYR A 81 4.57 -1.59 4.39
C TYR A 81 4.14 -0.14 4.16
N ASP A 82 2.83 0.14 4.12
CA ASP A 82 2.29 1.49 4.09
C ASP A 82 1.50 1.89 5.33
N PRO A 83 1.90 2.95 6.08
CA PRO A 83 1.23 3.32 7.31
C PRO A 83 -0.12 4.03 7.08
N ASN A 84 -0.51 4.32 5.84
CA ASN A 84 -1.77 5.01 5.54
C ASN A 84 -2.91 4.04 5.21
N ARG A 85 -2.64 2.73 5.19
CA ARG A 85 -3.61 1.67 4.87
C ARG A 85 -3.20 0.35 5.53
N ASN A 86 -4.09 -0.63 5.47
CA ASN A 86 -3.82 -1.96 6.03
C ASN A 86 -3.08 -2.87 5.04
N ALA A 87 -3.30 -2.69 3.74
CA ALA A 87 -2.68 -3.50 2.70
C ALA A 87 -1.21 -3.12 2.47
N TYR A 88 -0.37 -4.12 2.18
CA TYR A 88 0.95 -3.91 1.62
C TYR A 88 0.84 -3.29 0.22
N ILE A 89 1.92 -2.66 -0.23
CA ILE A 89 2.01 -2.09 -1.57
C ILE A 89 3.19 -2.69 -2.33
N CYS A 90 3.05 -2.77 -3.64
CA CYS A 90 4.12 -3.19 -4.52
C CYS A 90 4.68 -1.99 -5.28
N LEU A 91 6.00 -1.87 -5.34
CA LEU A 91 6.67 -0.98 -6.29
C LEU A 91 6.78 -1.71 -7.62
N ILE A 92 6.17 -1.14 -8.66
CA ILE A 92 6.29 -1.63 -10.03
C ILE A 92 7.28 -0.76 -10.79
N HIS A 93 8.15 -1.41 -11.57
CA HIS A 93 8.90 -0.78 -12.64
C HIS A 93 8.29 -1.18 -13.98
N TYR A 94 7.74 -0.23 -14.71
CA TYR A 94 7.19 -0.43 -16.04
C TYR A 94 8.29 -0.40 -17.11
N GLY A 95 8.01 -1.00 -18.27
CA GLY A 95 8.95 -1.04 -19.40
C GLY A 95 9.29 0.34 -19.99
N ASP A 96 8.42 1.33 -19.79
CA ASP A 96 8.63 2.74 -20.14
C ASP A 96 9.58 3.49 -19.17
N GLY A 97 10.03 2.82 -18.10
CA GLY A 97 10.89 3.39 -17.06
C GLY A 97 10.11 4.05 -15.91
N GLU A 98 8.78 4.14 -16.00
CA GLU A 98 7.98 4.69 -14.93
C GLU A 98 7.93 3.75 -13.71
N LYS A 99 7.83 4.37 -12.53
CA LYS A 99 7.69 3.66 -11.26
C LYS A 99 6.39 4.05 -10.61
N ARG A 100 5.57 3.07 -10.25
CA ARG A 100 4.29 3.32 -9.58
C ARG A 100 4.09 2.34 -8.43
N TYR A 101 3.40 2.79 -7.38
CA TYR A 101 2.91 1.89 -6.35
C TYR A 101 1.53 1.36 -6.71
N ILE A 102 1.29 0.08 -6.47
CA ILE A 102 -0.05 -0.50 -6.42
C ILE A 102 -0.31 -1.19 -5.09
N LEU A 103 -1.56 -1.55 -4.84
CA LEU A 103 -1.89 -2.47 -3.77
C LEU A 103 -1.30 -3.84 -4.08
N HIS A 104 -0.72 -4.47 -3.06
CA HIS A 104 -0.16 -5.81 -3.18
C HIS A 104 -1.29 -6.84 -3.35
N PRO A 105 -1.38 -7.53 -4.51
CA PRO A 105 -2.32 -8.62 -4.69
C PRO A 105 -1.87 -9.83 -3.87
N ARG A 106 -2.82 -10.58 -3.32
CA ARG A 106 -2.51 -11.79 -2.56
C ARG A 106 -1.77 -12.80 -3.48
N GLY A 107 -0.64 -13.32 -3.03
CA GLY A 107 0.10 -14.34 -3.77
C GLY A 107 1.03 -13.82 -4.85
N ALA A 108 1.02 -12.51 -5.14
CA ALA A 108 2.05 -11.92 -5.99
C ALA A 108 3.40 -11.96 -5.27
N ILE A 109 4.48 -12.20 -5.99
CA ILE A 109 5.84 -12.22 -5.43
C ILE A 109 6.74 -11.21 -6.12
N ILE A 110 7.88 -10.90 -5.48
CA ILE A 110 8.88 -10.03 -6.10
C ILE A 110 9.39 -10.71 -7.37
N GLY A 111 9.38 -9.97 -8.46
CA GLY A 111 9.80 -10.44 -9.78
C GLY A 111 8.65 -10.75 -10.73
N ASP A 112 7.41 -10.87 -10.25
CA ASP A 112 6.24 -11.10 -11.10
C ASP A 112 5.99 -9.94 -12.06
N THR A 113 5.45 -10.28 -13.23
CA THR A 113 5.05 -9.32 -14.26
C THR A 113 3.57 -9.03 -14.14
N ILE A 114 3.22 -7.76 -14.17
CA ILE A 114 1.85 -7.28 -14.13
C ILE A 114 1.59 -6.41 -15.36
N VAL A 115 0.45 -6.63 -16.01
CA VAL A 115 -0.02 -5.85 -17.15
C VAL A 115 -1.43 -5.34 -16.85
N SER A 116 -1.81 -4.20 -17.43
CA SER A 116 -3.21 -3.73 -17.42
C SER A 116 -3.65 -3.55 -18.86
N GLY A 117 -4.86 -3.93 -19.23
CA GLY A 117 -5.29 -3.89 -20.63
C GLY A 117 -6.62 -4.62 -20.86
N THR A 118 -7.13 -4.58 -22.08
CA THR A 118 -8.39 -5.24 -22.45
C THR A 118 -8.20 -6.73 -22.76
N GLU A 119 -7.06 -7.10 -23.34
CA GLU A 119 -6.74 -8.46 -23.80
C GLU A 119 -5.58 -9.08 -22.99
N VAL A 120 -5.62 -8.90 -21.67
CA VAL A 120 -4.56 -9.35 -20.76
C VAL A 120 -4.97 -10.68 -20.11
N PRO A 121 -4.04 -11.63 -19.85
CA PRO A 121 -4.38 -12.85 -19.15
C PRO A 121 -4.96 -12.57 -17.76
N ILE A 122 -6.00 -13.32 -17.39
CA ILE A 122 -6.60 -13.31 -16.05
C ILE A 122 -5.61 -13.96 -15.08
N SER A 123 -4.72 -13.14 -14.52
CA SER A 123 -3.73 -13.55 -13.54
C SER A 123 -3.63 -12.55 -12.39
N MET A 124 -3.01 -12.97 -11.29
CA MET A 124 -2.95 -12.17 -10.07
C MET A 124 -2.22 -10.85 -10.31
N GLY A 125 -2.91 -9.75 -10.00
CA GLY A 125 -2.38 -8.39 -10.12
C GLY A 125 -2.69 -7.71 -11.46
N ASN A 126 -3.05 -8.47 -12.51
CA ASN A 126 -3.46 -7.88 -13.77
C ASN A 126 -4.78 -7.12 -13.61
N ALA A 127 -4.94 -6.06 -14.39
CA ALA A 127 -6.13 -5.22 -14.34
C ALA A 127 -6.79 -5.16 -15.72
N LEU A 128 -8.07 -5.55 -15.76
CA LEU A 128 -8.91 -5.58 -16.94
C LEU A 128 -10.22 -4.83 -16.68
N PRO A 129 -10.92 -4.37 -17.73
CA PRO A 129 -12.30 -3.91 -17.60
C PRO A 129 -13.19 -5.03 -17.05
N LEU A 130 -14.16 -4.69 -16.22
CA LEU A 130 -15.08 -5.68 -15.62
C LEU A 130 -15.88 -6.48 -16.64
N SER A 131 -16.06 -5.96 -17.86
CA SER A 131 -16.73 -6.66 -18.96
C SER A 131 -15.89 -7.80 -19.57
N ALA A 132 -14.60 -7.83 -19.29
CA ALA A 132 -13.63 -8.78 -19.86
C ALA A 132 -13.06 -9.75 -18.81
N VAL A 133 -13.63 -9.77 -17.60
CA VAL A 133 -13.26 -10.67 -16.49
C VAL A 133 -14.22 -11.84 -16.42
#